data_AF-A0A6P8HH50-F1
#
_entry.id   AF-A0A6P8HH50-F1
#
_cell.length_a   1.000
_cell.length_b   1.000
_cell.length_c   1.000
_cell.angle_alpha   90.00
_cell.angle_beta   90.00
_cell.angle_gamma   90.00
#
_symmetry.space_group_name_H-M   'P 1'
#
loop_
_entity.id
_entity.type
_entity.pdbx_description
1 polymer ?
#
loop_
_entity_poly.entity_id
_entity_poly.type
_entity_poly.pdbx_seq_one_letter_code
_entity_poly.pdbx_strand_id
1 'polypeptide(L)'
;MSCKCESGYTGKFCESDLNACDFNSGPCYPGAICTDHPPPSGKQGYTCGPCPTGHSGGGANCTDIDECLDSITCSQLCINTPGSYLCQCNDGYILNKDGENCDDIDECQRPGTCMQRCTNSPGSYICTCDPAFKVDPADPSKCVPKSPCSASNNGCQHVCYMENNQKKCSCNEGYKLQDDGKSCKDIDECLEKSCTQNCENTDGGFKCICKQGYNLKGDNYTCEDINECAQGNYNCSDPFQQCINIDGGYKCECEQGSYWSGSSCKENSTTAPGPQTTASPGSQTTASPGSHTTAGPGSQTTASPGSQTTAGPGSQTTTGPGSQTTAGPGSKTTASPGSQTSASPGSQTTASPGSQTTASPGSQTTASPGSQTTTSPGSQSTAGPGSQTTASPGSQTTASPGSQTTAGPGSQTTANPGSQTTAGPSSQITAGPGSQTTAGPGSQSTAGPGSQTTASPGSQTTAGPGSQTTASPGSQTTASPGSQTTAGPGSQSTAGPGSQTTAGPGSQTTAGPGSQTTAGPGSQTTASPGSQTTAGPGSQTTASPG
;
A
#
# COMPACT_ATOMS: atom_id res chain seq x y z
N MET A 1 -35.29 -83.35 48.12
CA MET A 1 -34.78 -83.29 46.73
C MET A 1 -35.79 -82.54 45.87
N SER A 2 -35.38 -81.47 45.21
CA SER A 2 -36.14 -80.85 44.12
C SER A 2 -35.59 -81.41 42.81
N CYS A 3 -36.41 -82.08 41.99
CA CYS A 3 -36.01 -82.47 40.65
C CYS A 3 -35.97 -81.22 39.77
N LYS A 4 -34.84 -80.95 39.11
CA LYS A 4 -34.78 -80.01 37.99
C LYS A 4 -35.02 -80.80 36.71
N CYS A 5 -35.91 -80.31 35.85
CA CYS A 5 -36.10 -80.86 34.52
C CYS A 5 -34.88 -80.60 33.62
N GLU A 6 -34.68 -81.46 32.62
CA GLU A 6 -33.75 -81.18 31.52
C GLU A 6 -34.21 -79.94 30.73
N SER A 7 -33.26 -79.22 30.15
CA SER A 7 -33.53 -78.01 29.35
C SER A 7 -34.51 -78.32 28.23
N GLY A 8 -35.68 -77.67 28.23
CA GLY A 8 -36.76 -77.88 27.27
C GLY A 8 -38.03 -78.53 27.85
N TYR A 9 -38.03 -78.99 29.11
CA TYR A 9 -39.25 -79.53 29.76
C TYR A 9 -39.69 -78.71 30.98
N THR A 10 -40.99 -78.67 31.19
CA THR A 10 -41.67 -78.08 32.36
C THR A 10 -42.70 -79.05 32.96
N GLY A 11 -43.24 -78.72 34.12
CA GLY A 11 -44.16 -79.59 34.87
C GLY A 11 -43.53 -80.27 36.08
N LYS A 12 -44.36 -80.92 36.90
CA LYS A 12 -43.94 -81.51 38.19
C LYS A 12 -43.14 -82.82 37.99
N PHE A 13 -43.33 -83.47 36.84
CA PHE A 13 -42.66 -84.69 36.41
C PHE A 13 -41.92 -84.50 35.07
N CYS A 14 -41.69 -83.25 34.62
CA CYS A 14 -41.06 -82.91 33.34
C CYS A 14 -41.82 -83.47 32.12
N GLU A 15 -43.14 -83.46 32.21
CA GLU A 15 -44.07 -84.06 31.26
C GLU A 15 -44.55 -83.11 30.16
N SER A 16 -44.32 -81.80 30.32
CA SER A 16 -44.77 -80.77 29.37
C SER A 16 -43.58 -80.20 28.61
N ASP A 17 -43.67 -80.19 27.29
CA ASP A 17 -42.68 -79.55 26.42
C ASP A 17 -42.74 -78.03 26.57
N LEU A 18 -41.58 -77.38 26.65
CA LEU A 18 -41.50 -75.94 26.75
C LEU A 18 -41.26 -75.35 25.36
N ASN A 19 -42.29 -74.73 24.78
CA ASN A 19 -42.20 -74.12 23.45
C ASN A 19 -41.11 -73.05 23.42
N ALA A 20 -40.01 -73.37 22.75
CA ALA A 20 -38.86 -72.48 22.68
C ALA A 20 -39.15 -71.22 21.87
N CYS A 21 -40.14 -71.25 20.97
CA CYS A 21 -40.50 -70.12 20.10
C CYS A 21 -41.27 -69.00 20.82
N ASP A 22 -41.84 -69.24 22.01
CA ASP A 22 -42.66 -68.27 22.73
C ASP A 22 -41.87 -67.46 23.79
N PHE A 23 -40.57 -67.74 23.97
CA PHE A 23 -39.74 -67.11 24.99
C PHE A 23 -38.92 -65.92 24.44
N ASN A 24 -39.11 -64.73 25.03
CA ASN A 24 -38.28 -63.53 24.83
C ASN A 24 -37.97 -63.16 23.35
N SER A 25 -39.02 -63.02 22.52
CA SER A 25 -38.98 -62.75 21.07
C SER A 25 -38.60 -63.93 20.17
N GLY A 26 -38.41 -65.13 20.74
CA GLY A 26 -38.07 -66.34 20.03
C GLY A 26 -36.56 -66.47 19.73
N PRO A 27 -36.05 -67.70 19.51
CA PRO A 27 -34.64 -67.97 19.27
C PRO A 27 -34.22 -67.77 17.80
N CYS A 28 -35.18 -67.48 16.91
CA CYS A 28 -34.94 -67.24 15.49
C CYS A 28 -34.85 -65.75 15.19
N TYR A 29 -34.18 -65.39 14.09
CA TYR A 29 -34.08 -64.00 13.65
C TYR A 29 -35.48 -63.40 13.39
N PRO A 30 -35.74 -62.12 13.72
CA PRO A 30 -37.04 -61.49 13.47
C PRO A 30 -37.51 -61.64 12.01
N GLY A 31 -38.65 -62.28 11.79
CA GLY A 31 -39.19 -62.59 10.45
C GLY A 31 -38.85 -63.98 9.92
N ALA A 32 -37.92 -64.72 10.54
CA ALA A 32 -37.71 -66.15 10.26
C ALA A 32 -38.75 -67.00 11.01
N ILE A 33 -39.23 -68.07 10.35
CA ILE A 33 -40.26 -68.95 10.92
C ILE A 33 -39.62 -69.86 11.98
N CYS A 34 -40.05 -69.75 13.24
CA CYS A 34 -39.64 -70.67 14.31
C CYS A 34 -40.57 -71.88 14.37
N THR A 35 -40.01 -73.09 14.35
CA THR A 35 -40.77 -74.34 14.53
C THR A 35 -40.25 -75.11 15.73
N ASP A 36 -41.10 -75.27 16.73
CA ASP A 36 -40.81 -75.99 17.97
C ASP A 36 -40.84 -77.52 17.77
N HIS A 37 -39.93 -78.23 18.42
CA HIS A 37 -39.81 -79.69 18.28
C HIS A 37 -39.59 -80.35 19.65
N PRO A 38 -40.41 -81.34 20.03
CA PRO A 38 -40.26 -82.00 21.33
C PRO A 38 -38.92 -82.76 21.43
N PRO A 39 -38.17 -82.63 22.54
CA PRO A 39 -36.99 -83.47 22.78
C PRO A 39 -37.41 -84.96 22.87
N PRO A 40 -36.54 -85.94 22.53
CA PRO A 40 -35.08 -85.89 22.37
C PRO A 40 -34.59 -85.94 20.90
N SER A 41 -35.41 -85.53 19.94
CA SER A 41 -35.10 -85.73 18.50
C SER A 41 -34.25 -84.63 17.85
N GLY A 42 -33.93 -83.55 18.56
CA GLY A 42 -33.05 -82.49 18.07
C GLY A 42 -32.31 -81.82 19.22
N LYS A 43 -30.99 -81.63 19.10
CA LYS A 43 -30.11 -81.13 20.18
C LYS A 43 -30.48 -79.74 20.74
N GLN A 44 -31.50 -79.05 20.21
CA GLN A 44 -31.88 -77.68 20.58
C GLN A 44 -33.39 -77.46 20.80
N GLY A 45 -34.28 -78.44 20.61
CA GLY A 45 -35.72 -78.29 20.87
C GLY A 45 -36.51 -77.38 19.90
N TYR A 46 -35.87 -76.77 18.91
CA TYR A 46 -36.51 -75.95 17.88
C TYR A 46 -35.67 -75.94 16.59
N THR A 47 -36.28 -75.50 15.49
CA THR A 47 -35.59 -75.22 14.22
C THR A 47 -36.07 -73.88 13.64
N CYS A 48 -35.14 -73.07 13.16
CA CYS A 48 -35.46 -71.86 12.42
C CYS A 48 -35.55 -72.16 10.92
N GLY A 49 -36.57 -71.60 10.26
CA GLY A 49 -36.70 -71.59 8.82
C GLY A 49 -35.65 -70.69 8.15
N PRO A 50 -35.69 -70.56 6.81
CA PRO A 50 -34.75 -69.70 6.09
C PRO A 50 -34.87 -68.23 6.53
N CYS A 51 -33.79 -67.47 6.33
CA CYS A 51 -33.80 -66.03 6.57
C CYS A 51 -34.83 -65.31 5.68
N PRO A 52 -35.38 -64.16 6.14
CA PRO A 52 -36.21 -63.31 5.31
C PRO A 52 -35.50 -62.90 4.00
N THR A 53 -36.29 -62.55 2.97
CA THR A 53 -35.75 -62.03 1.71
C THR A 53 -34.80 -60.84 1.96
N GLY A 54 -33.71 -60.76 1.19
CA GLY A 54 -32.65 -59.76 1.39
C GLY A 54 -31.64 -60.10 2.49
N HIS A 55 -31.77 -61.26 3.16
CA HIS A 55 -30.84 -61.70 4.19
C HIS A 55 -30.32 -63.12 3.92
N SER A 56 -29.07 -63.39 4.32
CA SER A 56 -28.43 -64.70 4.21
C SER A 56 -28.06 -65.25 5.59
N GLY A 57 -28.00 -66.58 5.75
CA GLY A 57 -27.63 -67.21 7.01
C GLY A 57 -28.47 -68.42 7.38
N GLY A 58 -28.40 -68.81 8.66
CA GLY A 58 -28.98 -70.05 9.18
C GLY A 58 -30.36 -69.90 9.84
N GLY A 59 -31.10 -68.82 9.59
CA GLY A 59 -32.43 -68.57 10.16
C GLY A 59 -32.46 -68.11 11.61
N ALA A 60 -31.50 -68.57 12.43
CA ALA A 60 -31.28 -68.05 13.79
C ALA A 60 -30.43 -66.79 13.79
N ASN A 61 -29.42 -66.73 12.91
CA ASN A 61 -28.58 -65.56 12.67
C ASN A 61 -28.65 -65.24 11.18
N CYS A 62 -29.28 -64.11 10.86
CA CYS A 62 -29.38 -63.59 9.51
C CYS A 62 -28.55 -62.32 9.39
N THR A 63 -27.77 -62.25 8.32
CA THR A 63 -27.00 -61.07 7.93
C THR A 63 -27.60 -60.50 6.67
N ASP A 64 -27.69 -59.18 6.63
CA ASP A 64 -28.09 -58.42 5.46
C ASP A 64 -27.22 -58.80 4.25
N ILE A 65 -27.86 -58.97 3.08
CA ILE A 65 -27.15 -59.18 1.82
C ILE A 65 -26.89 -57.79 1.26
N ASP A 66 -25.63 -57.38 1.18
CA ASP A 66 -25.29 -56.10 0.57
C ASP A 66 -25.37 -56.21 -0.95
N GLU A 67 -26.53 -55.87 -1.53
CA GLU A 67 -26.75 -55.95 -2.98
C GLU A 67 -25.96 -54.89 -3.77
N CYS A 68 -25.35 -53.92 -3.08
CA CYS A 68 -24.48 -52.91 -3.69
C CYS A 68 -23.05 -53.42 -3.96
N LEU A 69 -22.69 -54.60 -3.44
CA LEU A 69 -21.42 -55.25 -3.78
C LEU A 69 -21.42 -55.88 -5.17
N ASP A 70 -22.60 -56.07 -5.78
CA ASP A 70 -22.75 -56.46 -7.19
C ASP A 70 -22.85 -55.22 -8.09
N SER A 71 -22.02 -55.16 -9.13
CA SER A 71 -21.84 -53.98 -9.99
C SER A 71 -22.98 -53.68 -10.98
N ILE A 72 -24.10 -54.39 -10.87
CA ILE A 72 -25.19 -54.40 -11.86
C ILE A 72 -26.49 -53.77 -11.28
N THR A 73 -26.53 -53.51 -9.97
CA THR A 73 -27.76 -53.23 -9.23
C THR A 73 -28.29 -51.79 -9.40
N CYS A 74 -27.43 -50.78 -9.50
CA CYS A 74 -27.84 -49.39 -9.73
C CYS A 74 -26.97 -48.74 -10.80
N SER A 75 -27.55 -47.87 -11.62
CA SER A 75 -26.82 -47.17 -12.69
C SER A 75 -25.80 -46.12 -12.18
N GLN A 76 -26.01 -45.55 -10.98
CA GLN A 76 -25.14 -44.52 -10.40
C GLN A 76 -24.79 -44.80 -8.94
N LEU A 77 -25.64 -44.40 -7.98
CA LEU A 77 -25.38 -44.59 -6.55
C LEU A 77 -26.29 -45.68 -5.98
N CYS A 78 -25.69 -46.68 -5.33
CA CYS A 78 -26.38 -47.73 -4.59
C CYS A 78 -26.20 -47.50 -3.09
N ILE A 79 -27.29 -47.54 -2.34
CA ILE A 79 -27.31 -47.42 -0.88
C ILE A 79 -27.89 -48.70 -0.32
N ASN A 80 -27.05 -49.49 0.35
CA ASN A 80 -27.50 -50.71 1.01
C ASN A 80 -28.36 -50.38 2.24
N THR A 81 -29.49 -51.07 2.41
CA THR A 81 -30.39 -50.93 3.56
C THR A 81 -30.71 -52.31 4.14
N PRO A 82 -31.05 -52.44 5.42
CA PRO A 82 -31.35 -53.76 5.97
C PRO A 82 -32.53 -54.45 5.25
N GLY A 83 -32.24 -55.51 4.50
CA GLY A 83 -33.15 -56.34 3.72
C GLY A 83 -33.45 -55.88 2.29
N SER A 84 -32.81 -54.83 1.79
CA SER A 84 -33.01 -54.29 0.43
C SER A 84 -31.94 -53.23 0.10
N TYR A 85 -31.94 -52.72 -1.12
CA TYR A 85 -31.14 -51.54 -1.49
C TYR A 85 -32.03 -50.40 -2.00
N LEU A 86 -31.46 -49.20 -2.08
CA LEU A 86 -32.06 -48.03 -2.74
C LEU A 86 -31.06 -47.45 -3.75
N CYS A 87 -31.53 -47.24 -4.98
CA CYS A 87 -30.77 -46.50 -5.97
C CYS A 87 -31.05 -45.00 -5.88
N GLN A 88 -29.99 -44.20 -5.98
CA GLN A 88 -30.04 -42.75 -6.03
C GLN A 88 -29.24 -42.25 -7.24
N CYS A 89 -29.66 -41.11 -7.77
CA CYS A 89 -29.00 -40.46 -8.89
C CYS A 89 -28.12 -39.30 -8.42
N ASN A 90 -27.01 -39.07 -9.14
CA ASN A 90 -26.18 -37.89 -8.95
C ASN A 90 -26.95 -36.62 -9.35
N ASP A 91 -26.47 -35.47 -8.90
CA ASP A 91 -27.04 -34.17 -9.29
C ASP A 91 -27.11 -34.04 -10.82
N GLY A 92 -28.24 -33.55 -11.32
CA GLY A 92 -28.52 -33.45 -12.77
C GLY A 92 -29.23 -34.66 -13.37
N TYR A 93 -29.52 -35.71 -12.58
CA TYR A 93 -30.22 -36.91 -13.04
C TYR A 93 -31.47 -37.21 -12.21
N ILE A 94 -32.43 -37.90 -12.81
CA ILE A 94 -33.68 -38.34 -12.16
C ILE A 94 -33.85 -39.86 -12.28
N LEU A 95 -34.31 -40.49 -11.20
CA LEU A 95 -34.54 -41.92 -11.16
C LEU A 95 -35.73 -42.28 -12.06
N ASN A 96 -35.52 -43.25 -12.95
CA ASN A 96 -36.53 -43.69 -13.90
C ASN A 96 -37.63 -44.53 -13.22
N LYS A 97 -38.62 -44.96 -14.01
CA LYS A 97 -39.76 -45.74 -13.49
C LYS A 97 -39.39 -47.13 -12.98
N ASP A 98 -38.25 -47.66 -13.40
CA ASP A 98 -37.76 -48.99 -13.01
C ASP A 98 -37.07 -48.94 -11.64
N GLY A 99 -36.72 -47.75 -11.14
CA GLY A 99 -36.13 -47.57 -9.81
C GLY A 99 -34.63 -47.86 -9.75
N GLU A 100 -33.99 -48.17 -10.88
CA GLU A 100 -32.58 -48.61 -10.96
C GLU A 100 -31.72 -47.71 -11.87
N ASN A 101 -32.33 -47.13 -12.91
CA ASN A 101 -31.64 -46.31 -13.90
C ASN A 101 -31.88 -44.81 -13.68
N CYS A 102 -30.82 -44.02 -13.88
CA CYS A 102 -30.83 -42.58 -13.74
C CYS A 102 -30.77 -41.91 -15.11
N ASP A 103 -31.87 -41.27 -15.48
CA ASP A 103 -32.00 -40.52 -16.73
C ASP A 103 -31.52 -39.09 -16.51
N ASP A 104 -30.83 -38.55 -17.49
CA ASP A 104 -30.36 -37.16 -17.50
C ASP A 104 -31.54 -36.18 -17.52
N ILE A 105 -31.49 -35.13 -16.69
CA ILE A 105 -32.52 -34.10 -16.66
C ILE A 105 -32.24 -33.11 -17.78
N ASP A 106 -33.02 -33.13 -18.86
CA ASP A 106 -32.87 -32.13 -19.93
C ASP A 106 -33.35 -30.74 -19.46
N GLU A 107 -32.44 -29.90 -18.99
CA GLU A 107 -32.76 -28.56 -18.50
C GLU A 107 -33.13 -27.60 -19.64
N CYS A 108 -32.83 -27.95 -20.90
CA CYS A 108 -33.22 -27.16 -22.07
C CYS A 108 -34.72 -27.27 -22.38
N GLN A 109 -35.43 -28.26 -21.83
CA GLN A 109 -36.90 -28.32 -21.90
C GLN A 109 -37.59 -27.25 -21.03
N ARG A 110 -36.86 -26.63 -20.09
CA ARG A 110 -37.39 -25.56 -19.25
C ARG A 110 -37.18 -24.19 -19.92
N PRO A 111 -38.24 -23.41 -20.15
CA PRO A 111 -38.10 -22.08 -20.73
C PRO A 111 -37.36 -21.14 -19.77
N GLY A 112 -36.37 -20.41 -20.29
CA GLY A 112 -35.58 -19.44 -19.52
C GLY A 112 -34.27 -19.96 -18.93
N THR A 113 -33.90 -21.22 -19.17
CA THR A 113 -32.63 -21.82 -18.71
C THR A 113 -31.38 -21.13 -19.29
N CYS A 114 -31.42 -20.77 -20.57
CA CYS A 114 -30.37 -20.00 -21.25
C CYS A 114 -30.96 -18.77 -21.92
N MET A 115 -30.22 -17.67 -21.96
CA MET A 115 -30.65 -16.44 -22.62
C MET A 115 -30.76 -16.60 -24.15
N GLN A 116 -29.94 -17.45 -24.76
CA GLN A 116 -29.90 -17.66 -26.21
C GLN A 116 -30.02 -19.14 -26.59
N ARG A 117 -28.91 -19.87 -26.76
CA ARG A 117 -28.94 -21.29 -27.15
C ARG A 117 -28.61 -22.18 -25.96
N CYS A 118 -29.40 -23.23 -25.76
CA CYS A 118 -29.18 -24.26 -24.75
C CYS A 118 -28.80 -25.59 -25.45
N THR A 119 -27.84 -26.31 -24.90
CA THR A 119 -27.50 -27.67 -25.34
C THR A 119 -27.39 -28.55 -24.11
N ASN A 120 -28.24 -29.58 -24.06
CA ASN A 120 -28.25 -30.52 -22.95
C ASN A 120 -27.00 -31.41 -22.97
N SER A 121 -26.48 -31.76 -21.81
CA SER A 121 -25.29 -32.60 -21.65
C SER A 121 -25.47 -33.55 -20.46
N PRO A 122 -24.81 -34.72 -20.41
CA PRO A 122 -25.02 -35.63 -19.28
C PRO A 122 -24.67 -34.98 -17.93
N GLY A 123 -25.68 -34.78 -17.08
CA GLY A 123 -25.64 -34.20 -15.74
C GLY A 123 -25.69 -32.67 -15.70
N SER A 124 -25.85 -31.99 -16.83
CA SER A 124 -25.87 -30.52 -16.89
C SER A 124 -26.31 -29.97 -18.25
N TYR A 125 -26.15 -28.68 -18.48
CA TYR A 125 -26.40 -28.05 -19.77
C TYR A 125 -25.37 -26.97 -20.06
N ILE A 126 -25.20 -26.67 -21.34
CA ILE A 126 -24.28 -25.65 -21.82
C ILE A 126 -25.09 -24.57 -22.54
N CYS A 127 -24.99 -23.34 -22.05
CA CYS A 127 -25.50 -22.17 -22.75
C CYS A 127 -24.46 -21.63 -23.73
N THR A 128 -24.88 -21.40 -24.98
CA THR A 128 -24.04 -20.78 -26.00
C THR A 128 -24.70 -19.50 -26.53
N CYS A 129 -23.85 -18.58 -26.96
CA CYS A 129 -24.24 -17.27 -27.43
C CYS A 129 -24.02 -17.13 -28.94
N ASP A 130 -24.84 -16.32 -29.60
CA ASP A 130 -24.68 -15.90 -30.97
C ASP A 130 -23.30 -15.29 -31.23
N PRO A 131 -22.81 -15.30 -32.48
CA PRO A 131 -21.45 -14.86 -32.81
C PRO A 131 -21.04 -13.47 -32.28
N ALA A 132 -22.00 -12.55 -32.09
CA ALA A 132 -21.76 -11.20 -31.56
C ALA A 132 -21.69 -11.11 -30.02
N PHE A 133 -21.93 -12.20 -29.30
CA PHE A 133 -22.06 -12.22 -27.83
C PHE A 133 -21.16 -13.30 -27.21
N LYS A 134 -20.80 -13.14 -25.93
CA LYS A 134 -20.07 -14.11 -25.12
C LYS A 134 -20.84 -14.38 -23.82
N VAL A 135 -20.62 -15.53 -23.20
CA VAL A 135 -21.20 -15.83 -21.88
C VAL A 135 -20.72 -14.84 -20.82
N ASP A 136 -21.60 -14.45 -19.91
CA ASP A 136 -21.26 -13.59 -18.78
C ASP A 136 -20.40 -14.36 -17.76
N PRO A 137 -19.23 -13.85 -17.34
CA PRO A 137 -18.39 -14.51 -16.34
C PRO A 137 -19.07 -14.69 -14.97
N ALA A 138 -20.03 -13.84 -14.62
CA ALA A 138 -20.76 -13.92 -13.36
C ALA A 138 -22.00 -14.82 -13.45
N ASP A 139 -22.53 -15.04 -14.66
CA ASP A 139 -23.75 -15.80 -14.88
C ASP A 139 -23.69 -16.56 -16.23
N PRO A 140 -23.33 -17.86 -16.21
CA PRO A 140 -23.18 -18.67 -17.43
C PRO A 140 -24.46 -18.78 -18.27
N SER A 141 -25.63 -18.45 -17.72
CA SER A 141 -26.91 -18.48 -18.42
C SER A 141 -27.16 -17.23 -19.28
N LYS A 142 -26.40 -16.16 -19.09
CA LYS A 142 -26.56 -14.88 -19.80
C LYS A 142 -25.47 -14.66 -20.85
N CYS A 143 -25.82 -13.91 -21.90
CA CYS A 143 -24.84 -13.45 -22.87
C CYS A 143 -24.67 -11.93 -22.82
N VAL A 144 -23.43 -11.50 -22.80
CA VAL A 144 -23.04 -10.09 -22.92
C VAL A 144 -22.48 -9.83 -24.32
N PRO A 145 -22.68 -8.64 -24.90
CA PRO A 145 -22.06 -8.29 -26.17
C PRO A 145 -20.55 -8.52 -26.11
N LYS A 146 -19.97 -9.14 -27.16
CA LYS A 146 -18.52 -9.11 -27.32
C LYS A 146 -18.13 -7.64 -27.47
N SER A 147 -17.36 -7.12 -26.51
CA SER A 147 -16.89 -5.74 -26.58
C SER A 147 -16.19 -5.54 -27.94
N PRO A 148 -16.47 -4.46 -28.67
CA PRO A 148 -15.83 -4.21 -29.94
C PRO A 148 -14.30 -4.15 -29.80
N CYS A 149 -13.74 -3.90 -28.61
CA CYS A 149 -12.29 -3.94 -28.38
C CYS A 149 -11.70 -5.37 -28.19
N SER A 150 -12.50 -6.44 -28.26
CA SER A 150 -12.05 -7.81 -27.95
C SER A 150 -11.35 -8.56 -29.10
N ALA A 151 -11.32 -8.01 -30.32
CA ALA A 151 -10.63 -8.62 -31.47
C ALA A 151 -9.44 -7.74 -31.90
N SER A 152 -8.20 -8.19 -31.69
CA SER A 152 -6.97 -7.57 -32.21
C SER A 152 -6.90 -6.04 -32.06
N ASN A 153 -7.12 -5.52 -30.84
CA ASN A 153 -7.19 -4.08 -30.51
C ASN A 153 -8.17 -3.25 -31.37
N ASN A 154 -9.01 -3.96 -32.13
CA ASN A 154 -10.00 -3.49 -33.10
C ASN A 154 -9.53 -2.35 -34.00
N GLY A 155 -8.27 -2.37 -34.43
CA GLY A 155 -7.67 -1.34 -35.29
C GLY A 155 -7.26 -0.05 -34.57
N CYS A 156 -7.11 -0.06 -33.24
CA CYS A 156 -6.27 0.91 -32.52
C CYS A 156 -4.81 0.41 -32.51
N GLN A 157 -3.83 1.31 -32.63
CA GLN A 157 -2.42 0.90 -32.59
C GLN A 157 -1.98 0.44 -31.20
N HIS A 158 -2.37 1.15 -30.12
CA HIS A 158 -1.97 0.84 -28.75
C HIS A 158 -3.12 0.33 -27.88
N VAL A 159 -4.08 1.19 -27.52
CA VAL A 159 -5.14 0.84 -26.56
C VAL A 159 -6.53 1.16 -27.13
N CYS A 160 -7.49 0.25 -26.96
CA CYS A 160 -8.90 0.43 -27.30
C CYS A 160 -9.75 0.49 -26.03
N TYR A 161 -10.56 1.53 -25.88
CA TYR A 161 -11.47 1.69 -24.74
C TYR A 161 -12.84 2.21 -25.19
N MET A 162 -13.84 2.09 -24.31
CA MET A 162 -15.21 2.52 -24.56
C MET A 162 -15.51 3.82 -23.80
N GLU A 163 -16.01 4.83 -24.49
CA GLU A 163 -16.50 6.06 -23.88
C GLU A 163 -17.86 6.42 -24.51
N ASN A 164 -18.89 6.62 -23.69
CA ASN A 164 -20.25 6.93 -24.16
C ASN A 164 -20.80 5.93 -25.21
N ASN A 165 -20.55 4.63 -25.03
CA ASN A 165 -20.88 3.56 -26.00
C ASN A 165 -20.22 3.71 -27.39
N GLN A 166 -19.20 4.56 -27.52
CA GLN A 166 -18.38 4.68 -28.72
C GLN A 166 -16.98 4.12 -28.46
N LYS A 167 -16.45 3.40 -29.46
CA LYS A 167 -15.08 2.90 -29.45
C LYS A 167 -14.12 4.09 -29.62
N LYS A 168 -13.19 4.28 -28.69
CA LYS A 168 -12.08 5.23 -28.79
C LYS A 168 -10.73 4.52 -28.67
N CYS A 169 -9.71 5.13 -29.28
CA CYS A 169 -8.34 4.67 -29.16
C CYS A 169 -7.55 5.63 -28.28
N SER A 170 -6.63 5.11 -27.49
CA SER A 170 -5.63 5.89 -26.76
C SER A 170 -4.24 5.34 -27.05
N CYS A 171 -3.24 6.18 -26.80
CA CYS A 171 -1.84 5.84 -26.98
C CYS A 171 -1.17 5.61 -25.63
N ASN A 172 -0.20 4.70 -25.61
CA ASN A 172 0.70 4.52 -24.48
C ASN A 172 1.50 5.82 -24.20
N GLU A 173 2.06 5.92 -23.00
CA GLU A 173 2.96 7.01 -22.62
C GLU A 173 4.12 7.16 -23.63
N GLY A 174 4.52 8.39 -23.95
CA GLY A 174 5.49 8.70 -25.01
C GLY A 174 4.89 8.82 -26.43
N TYR A 175 3.58 8.62 -26.60
CA TYR A 175 2.93 8.69 -27.91
C TYR A 175 1.69 9.60 -27.91
N LYS A 176 1.44 10.27 -29.03
CA LYS A 176 0.25 11.07 -29.28
C LYS A 176 -0.65 10.45 -30.34
N LEU A 177 -1.96 10.52 -30.11
CA LEU A 177 -2.96 10.04 -31.07
C LEU A 177 -2.97 10.96 -32.31
N GLN A 178 -2.90 10.35 -33.49
CA GLN A 178 -2.95 11.05 -34.77
C GLN A 178 -4.39 11.42 -35.14
N ASP A 179 -4.54 12.27 -36.16
CA ASP A 179 -5.85 12.78 -36.62
C ASP A 179 -6.80 11.67 -37.13
N ASP A 180 -6.27 10.49 -37.45
CA ASP A 180 -7.06 9.31 -37.82
C ASP A 180 -7.78 8.65 -36.63
N GLY A 181 -7.49 9.11 -35.40
CA GLY A 181 -8.08 8.63 -34.16
C GLY A 181 -7.72 7.18 -33.82
N LYS A 182 -6.67 6.61 -34.43
CA LYS A 182 -6.30 5.19 -34.31
C LYS A 182 -4.80 4.95 -34.18
N SER A 183 -4.00 5.70 -34.93
CA SER A 183 -2.55 5.61 -34.93
C SER A 183 -1.93 6.51 -33.87
N CYS A 184 -0.84 6.02 -33.30
CA CYS A 184 -0.03 6.65 -32.28
C CYS A 184 1.29 7.05 -32.91
N LYS A 185 1.61 8.34 -32.86
CA LYS A 185 2.91 8.87 -33.26
C LYS A 185 3.76 9.07 -32.02
N ASP A 186 5.00 8.64 -32.08
CA ASP A 186 6.02 8.97 -31.09
C ASP A 186 6.09 10.50 -30.86
N ILE A 187 6.21 10.89 -29.60
CA ILE A 187 6.39 12.28 -29.19
C ILE A 187 7.89 12.54 -29.18
N ASP A 188 8.37 13.42 -30.05
CA ASP A 188 9.79 13.79 -30.03
C ASP A 188 10.06 14.77 -28.87
N GLU A 189 10.47 14.24 -27.73
CA GLU A 189 10.76 15.05 -26.54
C GLU A 189 12.04 15.89 -26.68
N CYS A 190 12.87 15.64 -27.70
CA CYS A 190 14.06 16.43 -27.98
C CYS A 190 13.72 17.83 -28.53
N LEU A 191 12.54 18.02 -29.13
CA LEU A 191 12.11 19.30 -29.66
C LEU A 191 11.79 20.34 -28.57
N GLU A 192 11.43 19.89 -27.36
CA GLU A 192 11.06 20.75 -26.22
C GLU A 192 12.24 20.97 -25.22
N LYS A 193 13.47 20.61 -25.59
CA LYS A 193 14.72 20.73 -24.79
C LYS A 193 14.69 20.00 -23.42
N SER A 194 14.47 18.68 -23.45
CA SER A 194 14.41 17.86 -22.24
C SER A 194 15.77 17.39 -21.67
N CYS A 195 16.88 17.53 -22.42
CA CYS A 195 18.24 17.14 -21.99
C CYS A 195 19.17 18.34 -21.78
N THR A 196 20.15 18.22 -20.87
CA THR A 196 21.17 19.27 -20.66
C THR A 196 22.15 19.42 -21.83
N GLN A 197 22.50 18.32 -22.49
CA GLN A 197 23.42 18.32 -23.63
C GLN A 197 22.76 17.69 -24.87
N ASN A 198 23.18 16.51 -25.29
CA ASN A 198 22.64 15.89 -26.50
C ASN A 198 21.39 15.07 -26.15
N CYS A 199 20.40 15.13 -27.03
CA CYS A 199 19.16 14.35 -26.93
C CYS A 199 19.04 13.49 -28.19
N GLU A 200 18.74 12.21 -28.03
CA GLU A 200 18.40 11.31 -29.13
C GLU A 200 16.98 10.79 -28.89
N ASN A 201 16.08 11.13 -29.81
CA ASN A 201 14.70 10.66 -29.75
C ASN A 201 14.65 9.15 -30.07
N THR A 202 13.85 8.41 -29.32
CA THR A 202 13.66 6.96 -29.46
C THR A 202 12.18 6.63 -29.59
N ASP A 203 11.82 5.44 -30.05
CA ASP A 203 10.40 5.09 -30.19
C ASP A 203 9.76 4.90 -28.80
N GLY A 204 8.91 5.83 -28.39
CA GLY A 204 8.20 5.87 -27.10
C GLY A 204 8.91 6.62 -25.99
N GLY A 205 9.90 7.46 -26.31
CA GLY A 205 10.61 8.28 -25.35
C GLY A 205 11.95 8.78 -25.91
N PHE A 206 12.89 9.17 -25.06
CA PHE A 206 14.17 9.71 -25.51
C PHE A 206 15.30 9.31 -24.57
N LYS A 207 16.54 9.42 -25.05
CA LYS A 207 17.74 9.25 -24.23
C LYS A 207 18.62 10.49 -24.32
N CYS A 208 19.12 10.92 -23.16
CA CYS A 208 20.13 11.96 -23.09
C CYS A 208 21.52 11.36 -23.16
N ILE A 209 22.38 11.97 -23.98
CA ILE A 209 23.76 11.54 -24.18
C ILE A 209 24.67 12.68 -23.76
N CYS A 210 25.62 12.35 -22.89
CA CYS A 210 26.62 13.29 -22.43
C CYS A 210 27.81 13.33 -23.38
N LYS A 211 28.35 14.52 -23.60
CA LYS A 211 29.61 14.71 -24.32
C LYS A 211 30.75 14.09 -23.52
N GLN A 212 31.87 13.86 -24.19
CA GLN A 212 33.09 13.38 -23.53
C GLN A 212 33.50 14.33 -22.40
N GLY A 213 33.92 13.77 -21.25
CA GLY A 213 34.20 14.54 -20.03
C GLY A 213 33.00 14.71 -19.10
N TYR A 214 31.84 14.11 -19.40
CA TYR A 214 30.63 14.20 -18.58
C TYR A 214 30.01 12.82 -18.32
N ASN A 215 29.40 12.64 -17.15
CA ASN A 215 28.60 11.47 -16.79
C ASN A 215 27.11 11.81 -16.75
N LEU A 216 26.28 10.85 -17.17
CA LEU A 216 24.83 10.98 -17.03
C LEU A 216 24.45 10.70 -15.57
N LYS A 217 23.82 11.69 -14.95
CA LYS A 217 23.35 11.61 -13.57
C LYS A 217 22.20 10.59 -13.46
N GLY A 218 21.93 10.10 -12.26
CA GLY A 218 20.85 9.12 -12.00
C GLY A 218 19.42 9.58 -12.31
N ASP A 219 19.23 10.85 -12.70
CA ASP A 219 17.96 11.35 -13.24
C ASP A 219 17.80 11.08 -14.75
N ASN A 220 18.82 10.56 -15.44
CA ASN A 220 18.87 10.29 -16.88
C ASN A 220 18.72 11.50 -17.81
N TYR A 221 18.69 12.73 -17.28
CA TYR A 221 18.51 13.96 -18.06
C TYR A 221 19.70 14.91 -17.98
N THR A 222 20.41 14.88 -16.85
CA THR A 222 21.48 15.83 -16.55
C THR A 222 22.86 15.23 -16.78
N CYS A 223 23.68 15.95 -17.53
CA CYS A 223 25.10 15.61 -17.69
C CYS A 223 25.92 16.41 -16.68
N GLU A 224 26.60 15.71 -15.77
CA GLU A 224 27.51 16.31 -14.81
C GLU A 224 28.96 16.11 -15.27
N ASP A 225 29.77 17.14 -15.02
CA ASP A 225 31.19 17.13 -15.34
C ASP A 225 31.92 16.03 -14.56
N ILE A 226 32.79 15.29 -15.23
CA ILE A 226 33.61 14.27 -14.60
C ILE A 226 34.77 14.97 -13.95
N ASN A 227 34.85 14.91 -12.62
CA ASN A 227 36.02 15.45 -11.94
C ASN A 227 37.22 14.50 -12.04
N GLU A 228 38.02 14.61 -13.12
CA GLU A 228 39.16 13.71 -13.32
C GLU A 228 40.21 13.87 -12.23
N CYS A 229 40.36 15.09 -11.67
CA CYS A 229 41.29 15.37 -10.57
C CYS A 229 40.91 14.63 -9.28
N ALA A 230 39.61 14.52 -8.98
CA ALA A 230 39.12 13.78 -7.82
C ALA A 230 39.16 12.25 -8.02
N GLN A 231 38.97 11.80 -9.27
CA GLN A 231 38.99 10.38 -9.62
C GLN A 231 40.42 9.84 -9.84
N GLY A 232 41.43 10.71 -9.90
CA GLY A 232 42.82 10.32 -10.16
C GLY A 232 43.08 9.90 -11.62
N ASN A 233 42.14 10.17 -12.53
CA ASN A 233 42.22 9.81 -13.95
C ASN A 233 42.70 10.98 -14.79
N TYR A 234 43.80 11.60 -14.38
CA TYR A 234 44.43 12.72 -15.06
C TYR A 234 45.91 12.42 -15.33
N ASN A 235 46.43 12.94 -16.44
CA ASN A 235 47.83 12.80 -16.79
C ASN A 235 48.47 14.18 -16.94
N CYS A 236 49.14 14.63 -15.87
CA CYS A 236 49.96 15.83 -15.88
C CYS A 236 51.42 15.44 -16.12
N SER A 237 52.07 16.10 -17.08
CA SER A 237 53.39 15.70 -17.57
C SER A 237 54.53 16.01 -16.58
N ASP A 238 54.28 16.86 -15.58
CA ASP A 238 55.28 17.30 -14.60
C ASP A 238 54.74 17.10 -13.16
N PRO A 239 55.57 16.63 -12.19
CA PRO A 239 55.15 16.42 -10.80
C PRO A 239 54.67 17.68 -10.06
N PHE A 240 55.08 18.87 -10.50
CA PHE A 240 54.71 20.16 -9.92
C PHE A 240 53.50 20.81 -10.63
N GLN A 241 52.85 20.08 -11.52
CA GLN A 241 51.55 20.48 -12.06
C GLN A 241 50.42 19.98 -11.16
N GLN A 242 49.56 20.90 -10.76
CA GLN A 242 48.31 20.61 -10.12
C GLN A 242 47.22 20.38 -11.18
N CYS A 243 46.45 19.31 -11.00
CA CYS A 243 45.24 19.08 -11.78
C CYS A 243 44.16 20.07 -11.34
N ILE A 244 43.59 20.78 -12.31
CA ILE A 244 42.44 21.65 -12.12
C ILE A 244 41.31 21.11 -12.98
N ASN A 245 40.23 20.76 -12.30
CA ASN A 245 39.01 20.31 -12.94
C ASN A 245 38.33 21.49 -13.65
N ILE A 246 37.92 21.31 -14.90
CA ILE A 246 37.22 22.31 -15.71
C ILE A 246 36.00 21.67 -16.35
N ASP A 247 35.02 22.48 -16.74
CA ASP A 247 33.81 21.96 -17.39
C ASP A 247 34.18 21.21 -18.69
N GLY A 248 33.92 19.90 -18.72
CA GLY A 248 34.19 18.97 -19.81
C GLY A 248 35.58 18.34 -19.82
N GLY A 249 36.35 18.48 -18.74
CA GLY A 249 37.64 17.79 -18.60
C GLY A 249 38.57 18.36 -17.53
N TYR A 250 39.87 18.18 -17.70
CA TYR A 250 40.87 18.72 -16.78
C TYR A 250 41.96 19.49 -17.51
N LYS A 251 42.58 20.42 -16.80
CA LYS A 251 43.83 21.05 -17.21
C LYS A 251 44.89 20.92 -16.12
N CYS A 252 46.14 20.83 -16.53
CA CYS A 252 47.28 20.80 -15.63
C CYS A 252 47.91 22.19 -15.58
N GLU A 253 47.92 22.81 -14.41
CA GLU A 253 48.55 24.12 -14.21
C GLU A 253 49.65 24.00 -13.16
N CYS A 254 50.74 24.74 -13.34
CA CYS A 254 51.80 24.78 -12.34
C CYS A 254 51.31 25.43 -11.04
N GLU A 255 51.83 24.98 -9.90
CA GLU A 255 51.49 25.54 -8.59
C GLU A 255 51.70 27.07 -8.53
N GLN A 256 50.92 27.75 -7.67
CA GLN A 256 50.91 29.22 -7.56
C GLN A 256 52.32 29.80 -7.45
N GLY A 257 52.63 30.74 -8.35
CA GLY A 257 53.95 31.40 -8.41
C GLY A 257 54.95 30.69 -9.32
N SER A 258 54.51 29.78 -10.21
CA SER A 258 55.35 29.17 -11.23
C SER A 258 54.69 29.17 -12.62
N TYR A 259 55.48 29.14 -13.69
CA TYR A 259 55.02 29.15 -15.08
C TYR A 259 55.58 27.95 -15.87
N TRP A 260 54.81 27.52 -16.86
CA TRP A 260 55.20 26.42 -17.74
C TRP A 260 56.29 26.86 -18.73
N SER A 261 57.49 26.31 -18.59
CA SER A 261 58.63 26.64 -19.47
C SER A 261 58.75 25.76 -20.72
N GLY A 262 57.67 25.05 -21.09
CA GLY A 262 57.62 24.14 -22.23
C GLY A 262 58.01 22.69 -21.93
N SER A 263 58.74 22.44 -20.84
CA SER A 263 59.11 21.10 -20.38
C SER A 263 59.01 20.88 -18.86
N SER A 264 58.96 21.95 -18.06
CA SER A 264 58.74 21.87 -16.60
C SER A 264 58.25 23.20 -16.00
N CYS A 265 57.67 23.13 -14.80
CA CYS A 265 57.24 24.31 -14.03
C CYS A 265 58.45 25.05 -13.43
N LYS A 266 58.55 26.37 -13.62
CA LYS A 266 59.61 27.23 -13.06
C LYS A 266 59.01 28.36 -12.24
N GLU A 267 59.54 28.62 -11.05
CA GLU A 267 59.07 29.72 -10.20
C GLU A 267 59.21 31.08 -10.88
N ASN A 268 58.15 31.88 -10.81
CA ASN A 268 58.15 33.30 -11.09
C ASN A 268 57.60 34.06 -9.87
N SER A 269 58.48 34.84 -9.26
CA SER A 269 58.16 35.78 -8.20
C SER A 269 57.26 36.88 -8.77
N THR A 270 55.93 36.76 -8.61
CA THR A 270 54.99 37.89 -8.45
C THR A 270 53.54 37.41 -8.19
N THR A 271 53.06 37.72 -6.97
CA THR A 271 51.69 38.05 -6.53
C THR A 271 50.47 37.47 -7.26
N ALA A 272 49.77 36.55 -6.58
CA ALA A 272 48.37 36.21 -6.80
C ALA A 272 47.44 37.44 -6.62
N PRO A 273 46.27 37.47 -7.28
CA PRO A 273 45.25 38.48 -6.99
C PRO A 273 44.85 38.38 -5.52
N GLY A 274 45.09 39.44 -4.76
CA GLY A 274 44.68 39.53 -3.36
C GLY A 274 43.15 39.48 -3.23
N PRO A 275 42.64 39.19 -2.02
CA PRO A 275 41.21 39.30 -1.74
C PRO A 275 40.68 40.71 -2.05
N GLN A 276 39.47 40.82 -2.59
CA GLN A 276 38.78 42.10 -2.75
C GLN A 276 37.94 42.37 -1.50
N THR A 277 38.49 43.15 -0.56
CA THR A 277 37.89 43.43 0.74
C THR A 277 37.55 44.91 0.89
N THR A 278 36.29 45.22 1.17
CA THR A 278 35.82 46.54 1.59
C THR A 278 35.40 46.47 3.05
N ALA A 279 36.19 47.06 3.94
CA ALA A 279 36.01 46.95 5.40
C ALA A 279 35.78 48.33 6.03
N SER A 280 34.70 48.48 6.79
CA SER A 280 34.40 49.70 7.53
C SER A 280 35.20 49.78 8.85
N PRO A 281 35.37 50.97 9.46
CA PRO A 281 36.11 51.13 10.72
C PRO A 281 35.62 50.19 11.84
N GLY A 282 36.58 49.56 12.53
CA GLY A 282 36.30 48.65 13.65
C GLY A 282 35.90 47.22 13.25
N SER A 283 35.89 46.87 11.96
CA SER A 283 35.66 45.49 11.50
C SER A 283 36.93 44.63 11.61
N GLN A 284 36.75 43.34 11.92
CA GLN A 284 37.80 42.32 11.91
C GLN A 284 37.52 41.36 10.75
N THR A 285 38.34 41.39 9.70
CA THR A 285 38.12 40.58 8.49
C THR A 285 39.34 39.74 8.15
N THR A 286 39.14 38.43 8.03
CA THR A 286 40.11 37.46 7.53
C THR A 286 39.59 36.92 6.20
N ALA A 287 40.26 37.26 5.09
CA ALA A 287 39.79 36.92 3.74
C ALA A 287 40.87 36.15 2.97
N SER A 288 40.53 34.96 2.46
CA SER A 288 41.41 34.15 1.61
C SER A 288 41.41 34.65 0.15
N PRO A 289 42.42 34.28 -0.67
CA PRO A 289 42.51 34.72 -2.06
C PRO A 289 41.25 34.42 -2.89
N GLY A 290 40.90 35.33 -3.79
CA GLY A 290 39.71 35.19 -4.65
C GLY A 290 38.36 35.38 -3.95
N SER A 291 38.32 35.81 -2.68
CA SER A 291 37.09 36.17 -2.00
C SER A 291 36.69 37.64 -2.27
N HIS A 292 35.38 37.88 -2.34
CA HIS A 292 34.78 39.21 -2.38
C HIS A 292 34.06 39.47 -1.06
N THR A 293 34.59 40.37 -0.24
CA THR A 293 34.06 40.61 1.11
C THR A 293 33.73 42.08 1.32
N THR A 294 32.49 42.36 1.75
CA THR A 294 32.07 43.68 2.26
C THR A 294 31.72 43.54 3.73
N ALA A 295 32.42 44.26 4.60
CA ALA A 295 32.30 44.19 6.06
C ALA A 295 31.86 45.54 6.65
N GLY A 296 30.71 45.55 7.32
CA GLY A 296 30.17 46.71 8.02
C GLY A 296 30.91 47.05 9.32
N PRO A 297 30.61 48.20 9.96
CA PRO A 297 31.26 48.60 11.20
C PRO A 297 31.12 47.55 12.31
N GLY A 298 32.22 47.20 12.97
CA GLY A 298 32.22 46.26 14.10
C GLY A 298 31.94 44.79 13.74
N SER A 299 31.87 44.42 12.46
CA SER A 299 31.64 43.02 12.06
C SER A 299 32.89 42.15 12.20
N GLN A 300 32.71 40.87 12.52
CA GLN A 300 33.75 39.83 12.50
C GLN A 300 33.49 38.86 11.34
N THR A 301 34.36 38.85 10.33
CA THR A 301 34.15 38.08 9.10
C THR A 301 35.35 37.18 8.79
N THR A 302 35.11 35.90 8.56
CA THR A 302 36.10 34.95 8.02
C THR A 302 35.59 34.41 6.69
N ALA A 303 36.30 34.70 5.59
CA ALA A 303 35.90 34.35 4.24
C ALA A 303 36.92 33.41 3.58
N SER A 304 36.46 32.22 3.19
CA SER A 304 37.26 31.21 2.49
C SER A 304 37.39 31.50 0.98
N PRO A 305 38.27 30.79 0.23
CA PRO A 305 38.52 31.07 -1.19
C PRO A 305 37.25 31.05 -2.05
N GLY A 306 37.13 31.99 -2.98
CA GLY A 306 36.01 32.06 -3.93
C GLY A 306 34.65 32.40 -3.31
N SER A 307 34.60 32.77 -2.03
CA SER A 307 33.34 33.16 -1.37
C SER A 307 32.94 34.60 -1.67
N GLN A 308 31.63 34.86 -1.69
CA GLN A 308 31.05 36.19 -1.77
C GLN A 308 30.30 36.50 -0.47
N THR A 309 30.81 37.46 0.31
CA THR A 309 30.31 37.73 1.65
C THR A 309 29.97 39.21 1.83
N THR A 310 28.73 39.49 2.22
CA THR A 310 28.31 40.82 2.70
C THR A 310 27.90 40.70 4.16
N ALA A 311 28.68 41.31 5.06
CA ALA A 311 28.47 41.30 6.50
C ALA A 311 28.03 42.69 6.97
N GLY A 312 26.85 42.77 7.57
CA GLY A 312 26.28 43.98 8.14
C GLY A 312 26.97 44.43 9.44
N PRO A 313 26.60 45.58 10.00
CA PRO A 313 27.19 46.10 11.23
C PRO A 313 27.06 45.11 12.41
N GLY A 314 28.16 44.85 13.11
CA GLY A 314 28.20 43.98 14.28
C GLY A 314 27.87 42.50 14.03
N SER A 315 27.84 42.03 12.78
CA SER A 315 27.60 40.61 12.47
C SER A 315 28.83 39.74 12.74
N GLN A 316 28.60 38.45 13.01
CA GLN A 316 29.64 37.41 13.07
C GLN A 316 29.40 36.44 11.92
N THR A 317 30.34 36.36 10.98
CA THR A 317 30.13 35.63 9.72
C THR A 317 31.34 34.77 9.38
N THR A 318 31.11 33.48 9.20
CA THR A 318 32.13 32.52 8.74
C THR A 318 31.62 31.84 7.48
N THR A 319 32.36 31.95 6.38
CA THR A 319 31.97 31.36 5.09
C THR A 319 33.01 30.38 4.57
N GLY A 320 32.52 29.24 4.08
CA GLY A 320 33.28 28.19 3.41
C GLY A 320 33.53 28.52 1.93
N PRO A 321 34.35 27.70 1.25
CA PRO A 321 34.70 27.91 -0.16
C PRO A 321 33.49 27.96 -1.09
N GLY A 322 33.50 28.91 -2.03
CA GLY A 322 32.45 29.06 -3.05
C GLY A 322 31.05 29.44 -2.53
N SER A 323 30.91 29.78 -1.25
CA SER A 323 29.62 30.14 -0.66
C SER A 323 29.25 31.59 -0.95
N GLN A 324 27.95 31.87 -1.10
CA GLN A 324 27.41 33.23 -1.15
C GLN A 324 26.64 33.50 0.14
N THR A 325 27.02 34.55 0.86
CA THR A 325 26.45 34.87 2.17
C THR A 325 26.17 36.36 2.30
N THR A 326 24.92 36.69 2.59
CA THR A 326 24.52 38.03 3.04
C THR A 326 24.07 37.91 4.50
N ALA A 327 24.77 38.59 5.40
CA ALA A 327 24.51 38.58 6.84
C ALA A 327 24.10 39.99 7.28
N GLY A 328 22.88 40.14 7.78
CA GLY A 328 22.34 41.40 8.27
C GLY A 328 22.97 41.87 9.58
N PRO A 329 22.66 43.10 10.04
CA PRO A 329 23.16 43.65 11.29
C PRO A 329 22.98 42.70 12.50
N GLY A 330 24.03 42.51 13.29
CA GLY A 330 24.01 41.69 14.51
C GLY A 330 23.70 40.20 14.31
N SER A 331 23.70 39.70 13.07
CA SER A 331 23.46 38.28 12.79
C SER A 331 24.68 37.41 13.10
N LYS A 332 24.44 36.12 13.40
CA LYS A 332 25.48 35.10 13.53
C LYS A 332 25.28 34.05 12.43
N THR A 333 26.22 33.97 11.50
CA THR A 333 26.06 33.15 10.29
C THR A 333 27.29 32.28 10.06
N THR A 334 27.08 30.97 9.99
CA THR A 334 28.11 30.00 9.60
C THR A 334 27.63 29.29 8.34
N ALA A 335 28.37 29.44 7.24
CA ALA A 335 28.03 28.90 5.93
C ALA A 335 29.13 27.93 5.48
N SER A 336 28.80 26.64 5.32
CA SER A 336 29.70 25.59 4.81
C SER A 336 29.87 25.68 3.29
N PRO A 337 30.79 24.92 2.64
CA PRO A 337 31.10 25.08 1.22
C PRO A 337 29.89 25.05 0.27
N GLY A 338 29.86 25.94 -0.72
CA GLY A 338 28.83 26.00 -1.76
C GLY A 338 27.42 26.38 -1.27
N SER A 339 27.27 26.86 -0.03
CA SER A 339 25.98 27.26 0.51
C SER A 339 25.56 28.67 0.06
N GLN A 340 24.25 28.88 -0.04
CA GLN A 340 23.60 30.14 -0.39
C GLN A 340 22.81 30.61 0.81
N THR A 341 23.28 31.66 1.49
CA THR A 341 22.70 32.10 2.77
C THR A 341 22.35 33.59 2.73
N SER A 342 21.09 33.91 3.00
CA SER A 342 20.61 35.27 3.25
C SER A 342 20.05 35.34 4.66
N ALA A 343 20.74 36.03 5.56
CA ALA A 343 20.43 36.13 6.97
C ALA A 343 20.06 37.58 7.31
N SER A 344 18.85 37.80 7.80
CA SER A 344 18.33 39.12 8.17
C SER A 344 18.86 39.60 9.54
N PRO A 345 18.57 40.84 10.00
CA PRO A 345 19.09 41.34 11.27
C PRO A 345 18.80 40.42 12.47
N GLY A 346 19.83 40.18 13.29
CA GLY A 346 19.73 39.40 14.53
C GLY A 346 19.44 37.90 14.38
N SER A 347 19.42 37.35 13.16
CA SER A 347 19.23 35.91 12.94
C SER A 347 20.46 35.09 13.33
N GLN A 348 20.26 33.84 13.74
CA GLN A 348 21.32 32.84 13.92
C GLN A 348 21.16 31.72 12.89
N THR A 349 22.13 31.58 11.99
CA THR A 349 22.04 30.67 10.86
C THR A 349 23.27 29.76 10.77
N THR A 350 23.05 28.46 10.71
CA THR A 350 24.07 27.45 10.37
C THR A 350 23.66 26.72 9.11
N ALA A 351 24.42 26.88 8.04
CA ALA A 351 24.16 26.30 6.72
C ALA A 351 25.25 25.26 6.39
N SER A 352 24.83 24.01 6.17
CA SER A 352 25.70 22.89 5.75
C SER A 352 25.95 22.91 4.23
N PRO A 353 26.86 22.07 3.68
CA PRO A 353 27.25 22.15 2.27
C PRO A 353 26.07 22.10 1.29
N GLY A 354 26.11 22.99 0.29
CA GLY A 354 25.09 23.06 -0.78
C GLY A 354 23.67 23.44 -0.33
N SER A 355 23.48 23.90 0.91
CA SER A 355 22.16 24.33 1.40
C SER A 355 21.78 25.73 0.90
N GLN A 356 20.48 25.96 0.73
CA GLN A 356 19.91 27.27 0.43
C GLN A 356 19.07 27.74 1.61
N THR A 357 19.47 28.84 2.24
CA THR A 357 18.85 29.32 3.48
C THR A 357 18.49 30.80 3.39
N THR A 358 17.21 31.12 3.60
CA THR A 358 16.74 32.50 3.79
C THR A 358 16.18 32.62 5.21
N ALA A 359 16.88 33.39 6.04
CA ALA A 359 16.55 33.61 7.43
C ALA A 359 16.03 35.04 7.66
N SER A 360 14.81 35.16 8.19
CA SER A 360 14.18 36.42 8.57
C SER A 360 14.66 36.95 9.94
N PRO A 361 14.32 38.20 10.32
CA PRO A 361 14.81 38.81 11.55
C PRO A 361 14.57 37.96 12.81
N GLY A 362 15.62 37.80 13.62
CA GLY A 362 15.56 37.07 14.90
C GLY A 362 15.25 35.57 14.78
N SER A 363 15.30 34.97 13.59
CA SER A 363 15.10 33.53 13.43
C SER A 363 16.34 32.72 13.85
N GLN A 364 16.13 31.46 14.23
CA GLN A 364 17.20 30.49 14.45
C GLN A 364 17.04 29.37 13.41
N THR A 365 18.06 29.13 12.59
CA THR A 365 17.98 28.20 11.47
C THR A 365 19.21 27.32 11.39
N THR A 366 18.99 26.00 11.36
CA THR A 366 20.02 25.00 11.10
C THR A 366 19.63 24.22 9.86
N ALA A 367 20.42 24.35 8.78
CA ALA A 367 20.20 23.69 7.50
C ALA A 367 21.26 22.62 7.26
N SER A 368 20.81 21.38 7.05
CA SER A 368 21.65 20.22 6.70
C SER A 368 21.97 20.20 5.19
N PRO A 369 22.86 19.30 4.71
CA PRO A 369 23.33 19.32 3.32
C PRO A 369 22.19 19.25 2.29
N GLY A 370 22.27 20.10 1.27
CA GLY A 370 21.29 20.17 0.17
C GLY A 370 19.86 20.57 0.56
N SER A 371 19.63 21.04 1.79
CA SER A 371 18.30 21.48 2.23
C SER A 371 17.95 22.88 1.70
N GLN A 372 16.65 23.12 1.52
CA GLN A 372 16.08 24.44 1.20
C GLN A 372 15.23 24.92 2.37
N THR A 373 15.64 26.01 3.01
CA THR A 373 14.99 26.51 4.23
C THR A 373 14.67 27.99 4.12
N THR A 374 13.39 28.33 4.26
CA THR A 374 12.92 29.71 4.34
C THR A 374 12.23 29.92 5.67
N THR A 375 12.72 30.87 6.47
CA THR A 375 12.16 31.19 7.78
C THR A 375 11.65 32.63 7.85
N SER A 376 10.56 32.81 8.59
CA SER A 376 9.92 34.10 8.88
C SER A 376 10.37 34.63 10.26
N PRO A 377 10.02 35.87 10.66
CA PRO A 377 10.54 36.44 11.90
C PRO A 377 10.29 35.59 13.14
N GLY A 378 11.33 35.42 13.97
CA GLY A 378 11.27 34.73 15.25
C GLY A 378 11.00 33.21 15.20
N SER A 379 11.02 32.57 14.02
CA SER A 379 10.86 31.11 13.93
C SER A 379 12.15 30.36 14.25
N GLN A 380 12.00 29.13 14.76
CA GLN A 380 13.10 28.19 14.96
C GLN A 380 12.94 27.02 14.00
N SER A 381 13.98 26.70 13.23
CA SER A 381 13.90 25.65 12.21
C SER A 381 15.17 24.83 12.12
N THR A 382 14.99 23.51 12.15
CA THR A 382 16.05 22.52 11.91
C THR A 382 15.66 21.69 10.70
N ALA A 383 16.39 21.82 9.60
CA ALA A 383 16.14 21.13 8.35
C ALA A 383 17.17 20.02 8.13
N GLY A 384 16.68 18.80 7.90
CA GLY A 384 17.46 17.61 7.59
C GLY A 384 17.95 17.58 6.14
N PRO A 385 18.84 16.64 5.78
CA PRO A 385 19.40 16.52 4.44
C PRO A 385 18.33 16.47 3.34
N GLY A 386 18.48 17.31 2.29
CA GLY A 386 17.55 17.36 1.15
C GLY A 386 16.11 17.74 1.48
N SER A 387 15.82 18.25 2.70
CA SER A 387 14.47 18.66 3.08
C SER A 387 14.12 20.05 2.53
N GLN A 388 12.82 20.29 2.36
CA GLN A 388 12.26 21.61 2.02
C GLN A 388 11.41 22.10 3.19
N THR A 389 11.81 23.22 3.80
CA THR A 389 11.17 23.76 4.99
C THR A 389 10.79 25.22 4.80
N THR A 390 9.50 25.54 4.99
CA THR A 390 8.98 26.91 5.06
C THR A 390 8.36 27.14 6.44
N ALA A 391 8.94 28.04 7.22
CA ALA A 391 8.51 28.36 8.57
C ALA A 391 7.92 29.78 8.64
N SER A 392 6.64 29.87 9.02
CA SER A 392 5.94 31.14 9.26
C SER A 392 6.32 31.76 10.62
N PRO A 393 5.92 33.01 10.93
CA PRO A 393 6.39 33.71 12.13
C PRO A 393 6.16 32.93 13.43
N GLY A 394 7.16 32.89 14.29
CA GLY A 394 7.12 32.24 15.60
C GLY A 394 6.91 30.71 15.58
N SER A 395 7.00 30.06 14.42
CA SER A 395 6.86 28.59 14.32
C SER A 395 8.14 27.86 14.78
N GLN A 396 7.97 26.63 15.26
CA GLN A 396 9.04 25.72 15.60
C GLN A 396 8.95 24.48 14.69
N THR A 397 9.97 24.26 13.88
CA THR A 397 9.95 23.21 12.85
C THR A 397 11.18 22.31 12.94
N THR A 398 10.97 21.01 12.99
CA THR A 398 12.02 19.99 12.83
C THR A 398 11.66 19.10 11.66
N ALA A 399 12.45 19.18 10.59
CA ALA A 399 12.28 18.42 9.36
C ALA A 399 13.41 17.40 9.22
N SER A 400 13.07 16.13 9.07
CA SER A 400 14.02 15.02 8.87
C SER A 400 14.41 14.87 7.38
N PRO A 401 15.35 13.99 6.99
CA PRO A 401 15.79 13.86 5.60
C PRO A 401 14.63 13.70 4.59
N GLY A 402 14.70 14.44 3.49
CA GLY A 402 13.75 14.37 2.36
C GLY A 402 12.30 14.77 2.69
N SER A 403 12.05 15.37 3.86
CA SER A 403 10.71 15.84 4.22
C SER A 403 10.37 17.19 3.58
N GLN A 404 9.07 17.42 3.33
CA GLN A 404 8.53 18.70 2.88
C GLN A 404 7.62 19.25 3.96
N THR A 405 7.98 20.40 4.54
CA THR A 405 7.28 20.96 5.69
C THR A 405 6.93 22.43 5.47
N THR A 406 5.65 22.75 5.58
CA THR A 406 5.13 24.12 5.64
C THR A 406 4.46 24.35 6.98
N ALA A 407 5.06 25.19 7.82
CA ALA A 407 4.58 25.49 9.16
C ALA A 407 3.91 26.87 9.20
N GLY A 408 2.64 26.92 9.60
CA GLY A 408 1.87 28.14 9.81
C GLY A 408 2.32 28.92 11.06
N PRO A 409 1.83 30.16 11.27
CA PRO A 409 2.26 31.01 12.37
C PRO A 409 2.09 30.34 13.74
N GLY A 410 3.13 30.37 14.58
CA GLY A 410 3.11 29.78 15.93
C GLY A 410 2.88 28.28 15.99
N SER A 411 3.00 27.56 14.86
CA SER A 411 2.83 26.10 14.84
C SER A 411 4.09 25.37 15.34
N GLN A 412 3.91 24.17 15.87
CA GLN A 412 4.98 23.25 16.24
C GLN A 412 4.89 22.00 15.35
N THR A 413 5.89 21.78 14.52
CA THR A 413 5.87 20.71 13.51
C THR A 413 7.13 19.85 13.59
N THR A 414 6.93 18.54 13.75
CA THR A 414 7.99 17.54 13.63
C THR A 414 7.65 16.60 12.48
N ALA A 415 8.48 16.60 11.44
CA ALA A 415 8.34 15.81 10.23
C ALA A 415 9.46 14.76 10.16
N ASN A 416 9.11 13.48 10.23
CA ASN A 416 10.03 12.35 10.07
C ASN A 416 10.39 12.11 8.58
N PRO A 417 11.34 11.22 8.25
CA PRO A 417 11.87 11.10 6.89
C PRO A 417 10.80 10.90 5.81
N GLY A 418 10.93 11.64 4.71
CA GLY A 418 10.02 11.56 3.56
C GLY A 418 8.56 11.98 3.82
N SER A 419 8.25 12.60 4.97
CA SER A 419 6.90 13.07 5.26
C SER A 419 6.58 14.41 4.56
N GLN A 420 5.31 14.60 4.23
CA GLN A 420 4.75 15.85 3.71
C GLN A 420 3.80 16.45 4.74
N THR A 421 4.14 17.61 5.27
CA THR A 421 3.38 18.23 6.36
C THR A 421 3.02 19.67 6.05
N THR A 422 1.73 20.00 6.16
CA THR A 422 1.22 21.37 6.11
C THR A 422 0.47 21.69 7.40
N ALA A 423 1.03 22.59 8.19
CA ALA A 423 0.44 23.04 9.46
C ALA A 423 -0.21 24.42 9.31
N GLY A 424 -1.45 24.54 9.76
CA GLY A 424 -2.12 25.81 9.96
C GLY A 424 -1.55 26.61 11.14
N PRO A 425 -2.10 27.80 11.41
CA PRO A 425 -1.72 28.60 12.56
C PRO A 425 -1.94 27.88 13.89
N SER A 426 -0.98 27.95 14.80
CA SER A 426 -1.05 27.38 16.15
C SER A 426 -1.33 25.87 16.21
N SER A 427 -1.05 25.14 15.13
CA SER A 427 -1.22 23.68 15.07
C SER A 427 0.00 22.95 15.66
N GLN A 428 -0.23 21.77 16.21
CA GLN A 428 0.83 20.87 16.67
C GLN A 428 0.79 19.58 15.86
N ILE A 429 1.86 19.29 15.12
CA ILE A 429 1.94 18.12 14.25
C ILE A 429 3.17 17.29 14.55
N THR A 430 2.98 15.98 14.71
CA THR A 430 4.04 14.97 14.65
C THR A 430 3.72 13.99 13.53
N ALA A 431 4.48 14.07 12.43
CA ALA A 431 4.30 13.26 11.24
C ALA A 431 5.36 12.15 11.18
N GLY A 432 4.93 10.90 11.10
CA GLY A 432 5.77 9.70 10.96
C GLY A 432 6.38 9.55 9.56
N PRO A 433 7.29 8.60 9.34
CA PRO A 433 7.95 8.40 8.05
C PRO A 433 6.96 8.20 6.89
N GLY A 434 7.16 8.91 5.78
CA GLY A 434 6.32 8.82 4.58
C GLY A 434 4.84 9.21 4.78
N SER A 435 4.49 9.86 5.88
CA SER A 435 3.11 10.31 6.12
C SER A 435 2.78 11.61 5.39
N GLN A 436 1.49 11.78 5.06
CA GLN A 436 0.94 13.01 4.50
C GLN A 436 -0.04 13.62 5.51
N THR A 437 0.32 14.77 6.09
CA THR A 437 -0.48 15.41 7.14
C THR A 437 -0.79 16.85 6.78
N THR A 438 -2.08 17.17 6.69
CA THR A 438 -2.58 18.54 6.58
C THR A 438 -3.43 18.84 7.81
N ALA A 439 -3.03 19.82 8.61
CA ALA A 439 -3.77 20.22 9.79
C ALA A 439 -4.17 21.69 9.72
N GLY A 440 -5.46 21.97 9.90
CA GLY A 440 -6.00 23.32 9.97
C GLY A 440 -5.60 24.04 11.26
N PRO A 441 -6.00 25.32 11.42
CA PRO A 441 -5.69 26.13 12.60
C PRO A 441 -6.02 25.45 13.94
N GLY A 442 -5.10 25.51 14.90
CA GLY A 442 -5.28 25.00 16.27
C GLY A 442 -5.46 23.48 16.39
N SER A 443 -5.15 22.73 15.32
CA SER A 443 -5.31 21.27 15.31
C SER A 443 -4.12 20.59 15.99
N GLN A 444 -4.37 19.45 16.63
CA GLN A 444 -3.33 18.56 17.15
C GLN A 444 -3.37 17.25 16.37
N SER A 445 -2.29 16.93 15.67
CA SER A 445 -2.25 15.76 14.78
C SER A 445 -0.98 14.93 15.00
N THR A 446 -1.17 13.66 15.34
CA THR A 446 -0.09 12.66 15.35
C THR A 446 -0.39 11.64 14.27
N ALA A 447 0.51 11.54 13.29
CA ALA A 447 0.36 10.68 12.12
C ALA A 447 1.45 9.60 12.14
N GLY A 448 1.05 8.32 12.12
CA GLY A 448 1.97 7.19 12.05
C GLY A 448 2.61 7.03 10.66
N PRO A 449 3.54 6.08 10.49
CA PRO A 449 4.19 5.81 9.21
C PRO A 449 3.20 5.56 8.07
N GLY A 450 3.39 6.20 6.92
CA GLY A 450 2.55 6.03 5.73
C GLY A 450 1.08 6.42 5.88
N SER A 451 0.70 7.13 6.95
CA SER A 451 -0.68 7.57 7.17
C SER A 451 -1.03 8.82 6.35
N GLN A 452 -2.31 8.96 6.01
CA GLN A 452 -2.88 10.13 5.36
C GLN A 452 -3.86 10.79 6.32
N THR A 453 -3.53 11.99 6.80
CA THR A 453 -4.32 12.70 7.82
C THR A 453 -4.70 14.09 7.33
N THR A 454 -6.00 14.36 7.27
CA THR A 454 -6.56 15.70 7.05
C THR A 454 -7.37 16.11 8.28
N ALA A 455 -6.84 17.06 9.05
CA ALA A 455 -7.49 17.60 10.23
C ALA A 455 -7.98 19.03 9.96
N SER A 456 -9.28 19.25 10.11
CA SER A 456 -9.91 20.58 10.03
C SER A 456 -9.64 21.38 11.33
N PRO A 457 -9.99 22.69 11.40
CA PRO A 457 -9.66 23.53 12.55
C PRO A 457 -10.10 22.94 13.91
N GLY A 458 -9.22 23.01 14.90
CA GLY A 458 -9.47 22.57 16.28
C GLY A 458 -9.63 21.06 16.46
N SER A 459 -9.33 20.26 15.44
CA SER A 459 -9.43 18.80 15.53
C SER A 459 -8.25 18.19 16.28
N GLN A 460 -8.52 17.12 17.03
CA GLN A 460 -7.51 16.27 17.65
C GLN A 460 -7.49 14.91 16.95
N THR A 461 -6.35 14.55 16.36
CA THR A 461 -6.25 13.35 15.54
C THR A 461 -5.01 12.54 15.87
N THR A 462 -5.21 11.26 16.16
CA THR A 462 -4.14 10.28 16.27
C THR A 462 -4.38 9.20 15.21
N ALA A 463 -3.53 9.18 14.19
CA ALA A 463 -3.61 8.25 13.07
C ALA A 463 -2.49 7.20 13.19
N GLY A 464 -2.85 5.93 13.24
CA GLY A 464 -1.91 4.81 13.25
C GLY A 464 -1.23 4.60 11.88
N PRO A 465 -0.25 3.69 11.79
CA PRO A 465 0.41 3.34 10.54
C PRO A 465 -0.59 2.99 9.42
N GLY A 466 -0.38 3.55 8.23
CA GLY A 466 -1.20 3.28 7.03
C GLY A 466 -2.68 3.66 7.15
N SER A 467 -3.08 4.43 8.18
CA SER A 467 -4.47 4.85 8.34
C SER A 467 -4.81 6.04 7.42
N GLN A 468 -6.07 6.13 7.03
CA GLN A 468 -6.65 7.27 6.31
C GLN A 468 -7.66 7.96 7.21
N THR A 469 -7.38 9.19 7.62
CA THR A 469 -8.20 9.92 8.59
C THR A 469 -8.58 11.29 8.08
N THR A 470 -9.87 11.56 8.01
CA THR A 470 -10.44 12.89 7.75
C THR A 470 -11.24 13.33 8.96
N ALA A 471 -10.78 14.39 9.62
CA ALA A 471 -11.36 14.93 10.84
C ALA A 471 -11.98 16.31 10.57
N SER A 472 -13.30 16.42 10.64
CA SER A 472 -14.04 17.70 10.53
C SER A 472 -13.84 18.57 11.77
N PRO A 473 -14.21 19.87 11.77
CA PRO A 473 -13.86 20.79 12.84
C PRO A 473 -14.25 20.32 14.24
N GLY A 474 -13.33 20.48 15.20
CA GLY A 474 -13.53 20.14 16.61
C GLY A 474 -13.74 18.64 16.91
N SER A 475 -13.46 17.76 15.96
CA SER A 475 -13.58 16.31 16.18
C SER A 475 -12.37 15.74 16.92
N GLN A 476 -12.61 14.66 17.68
CA GLN A 476 -11.58 13.88 18.34
C GLN A 476 -11.54 12.49 17.71
N THR A 477 -10.45 12.16 17.02
CA THR A 477 -10.32 10.94 16.23
C THR A 477 -9.08 10.14 16.62
N THR A 478 -9.27 8.88 16.97
CA THR A 478 -8.19 7.91 17.16
C THR A 478 -8.38 6.77 16.17
N ALA A 479 -7.50 6.69 15.18
CA ALA A 479 -7.52 5.70 14.11
C ALA A 479 -6.37 4.70 14.33
N SER A 480 -6.69 3.43 14.54
CA SER A 480 -5.70 2.34 14.66
C SER A 480 -5.09 1.99 13.28
N PRO A 481 -4.05 1.13 13.21
CA PRO A 481 -3.38 0.82 11.94
C PRO A 481 -4.33 0.35 10.84
N GLY A 482 -4.14 0.85 9.62
CA GLY A 482 -4.92 0.48 8.43
C GLY A 482 -6.41 0.85 8.47
N SER A 483 -6.86 1.64 9.44
CA SER A 483 -8.26 2.07 9.52
C SER A 483 -8.56 3.24 8.58
N GLN A 484 -9.81 3.31 8.12
CA GLN A 484 -10.36 4.44 7.35
C GLN A 484 -11.41 5.14 8.21
N THR A 485 -11.14 6.38 8.60
CA THR A 485 -12.02 7.13 9.51
C THR A 485 -12.39 8.49 8.94
N THR A 486 -13.70 8.74 8.83
CA THR A 486 -14.25 10.06 8.54
C THR A 486 -15.06 10.52 9.74
N ALA A 487 -14.58 11.55 10.43
CA ALA A 487 -15.21 12.12 11.62
C ALA A 487 -15.92 13.43 11.26
N GLY A 488 -17.21 13.50 11.57
CA GLY A 488 -18.05 14.69 11.42
C GLY A 488 -17.74 15.78 12.46
N PRO A 489 -18.31 16.98 12.32
CA PRO A 489 -18.04 18.08 13.24
C PRO A 489 -18.36 17.71 14.69
N GLY A 490 -17.43 17.97 15.61
CA GLY A 490 -17.59 17.69 17.03
C GLY A 490 -17.79 16.22 17.41
N SER A 491 -17.53 15.26 16.50
CA SER A 491 -17.66 13.83 16.81
C SER A 491 -16.47 13.31 17.60
N GLN A 492 -16.70 12.25 18.37
CA GLN A 492 -15.65 11.46 19.02
C GLN A 492 -15.61 10.07 18.39
N SER A 493 -14.49 9.71 17.79
CA SER A 493 -14.38 8.49 16.98
C SER A 493 -13.13 7.71 17.33
N THR A 494 -13.31 6.45 17.73
CA THR A 494 -12.22 5.49 17.92
C THR A 494 -12.40 4.34 16.95
N ALA A 495 -11.47 4.18 16.02
CA ALA A 495 -11.48 3.15 15.00
C ALA A 495 -10.42 2.09 15.29
N GLY A 496 -10.85 0.83 15.42
CA GLY A 496 -9.98 -0.33 15.58
C GLY A 496 -9.20 -0.67 14.30
N PRO A 497 -8.22 -1.58 14.37
CA PRO A 497 -7.38 -1.93 13.22
C PRO A 497 -8.22 -2.40 12.02
N GLY A 498 -7.91 -1.87 10.83
CA GLY A 498 -8.61 -2.24 9.57
C GLY A 498 -10.11 -1.91 9.53
N SER A 499 -10.63 -1.11 10.46
CA SER A 499 -12.04 -0.73 10.46
C SER A 499 -12.35 0.41 9.50
N GLN A 500 -13.60 0.48 9.04
CA GLN A 500 -14.14 1.60 8.28
C GLN A 500 -15.19 2.31 9.13
N THR A 501 -14.90 3.55 9.51
CA THR A 501 -15.74 4.33 10.43
C THR A 501 -16.15 5.65 9.81
N THR A 502 -17.46 5.88 9.68
CA THR A 502 -18.03 7.17 9.33
C THR A 502 -18.87 7.66 10.50
N ALA A 503 -18.45 8.74 11.14
CA ALA A 503 -19.09 9.32 12.30
C ALA A 503 -19.79 10.63 11.92
N GLY A 504 -21.09 10.72 12.16
CA GLY A 504 -21.88 11.92 11.92
C GLY A 504 -21.54 13.06 12.88
N PRO A 505 -22.10 14.27 12.66
CA PRO A 505 -21.89 15.40 13.56
C PRO A 505 -22.30 15.07 15.01
N GLY A 506 -21.43 15.38 15.97
CA GLY A 506 -21.67 15.15 17.41
C GLY A 506 -21.87 13.69 17.83
N SER A 507 -21.56 12.72 16.97
CA SER A 507 -21.69 11.30 17.33
C SER A 507 -20.52 10.81 18.19
N GLN A 508 -20.77 9.77 18.99
CA GLN A 508 -19.74 9.02 19.71
C GLN A 508 -19.66 7.62 19.12
N THR A 509 -18.53 7.27 18.54
CA THR A 509 -18.38 6.03 17.77
C THR A 509 -17.14 5.27 18.20
N THR A 510 -17.32 4.02 18.62
CA THR A 510 -16.23 3.09 18.89
C THR A 510 -16.39 1.88 17.98
N ALA A 511 -15.48 1.73 17.02
CA ALA A 511 -15.49 0.66 16.03
C ALA A 511 -14.43 -0.39 16.38
N GLY A 512 -14.83 -1.64 16.52
CA GLY A 512 -13.93 -2.77 16.73
C GLY A 512 -13.07 -3.07 15.48
N PRO A 513 -12.03 -3.92 15.61
CA PRO A 513 -11.20 -4.36 14.49
C PRO A 513 -12.03 -4.91 13.32
N GLY A 514 -11.71 -4.50 12.10
CA GLY A 514 -12.38 -4.97 10.87
C GLY A 514 -13.88 -4.65 10.77
N SER A 515 -14.43 -3.81 11.65
CA SER A 515 -15.85 -3.43 11.60
C SER A 515 -16.12 -2.36 10.55
N GLN A 516 -17.35 -2.33 10.04
CA GLN A 516 -17.88 -1.26 9.20
C GLN A 516 -18.97 -0.53 9.97
N THR A 517 -18.69 0.70 10.39
CA THR A 517 -19.57 1.48 11.27
C THR A 517 -19.94 2.81 10.62
N THR A 518 -21.24 3.03 10.43
CA THR A 518 -21.81 4.32 10.04
C THR A 518 -22.70 4.83 11.17
N ALA A 519 -22.31 5.92 11.80
CA ALA A 519 -23.01 6.55 12.90
C ALA A 519 -23.69 7.84 12.42
N GLY A 520 -25.00 7.95 12.62
CA GLY A 520 -25.76 9.16 12.31
C GLY A 520 -25.44 10.33 13.25
N PRO A 521 -25.98 11.53 12.97
CA PRO A 521 -25.79 12.69 13.83
C PRO A 521 -26.25 12.43 15.28
N GLY A 522 -25.41 12.79 16.25
CA GLY A 522 -25.71 12.65 17.69
C GLY A 522 -25.91 11.21 18.19
N SER A 523 -25.55 10.20 17.40
CA SER A 523 -25.70 8.80 17.81
C SER A 523 -24.56 8.35 18.72
N GLN A 524 -24.82 7.34 19.55
CA GLN A 524 -23.81 6.61 20.31
C GLN A 524 -23.74 5.18 19.76
N THR A 525 -22.58 4.81 19.21
CA THR A 525 -22.43 3.56 18.47
C THR A 525 -21.18 2.81 18.92
N THR A 526 -21.37 1.58 19.37
CA THR A 526 -20.28 0.66 19.70
C THR A 526 -20.40 -0.59 18.85
N ALA A 527 -19.44 -0.81 17.96
CA ALA A 527 -19.42 -1.94 17.05
C ALA A 527 -18.37 -2.97 17.49
N SER A 528 -18.79 -4.22 17.64
CA SER A 528 -17.88 -5.35 17.92
C SER A 528 -16.97 -5.66 16.72
N PRO A 529 -15.87 -6.41 16.91
CA PRO A 529 -15.00 -6.81 15.81
C PRO A 529 -15.78 -7.49 14.67
N GLY A 530 -15.46 -7.15 13.42
CA GLY A 530 -16.09 -7.73 12.22
C GLY A 530 -17.57 -7.37 11.99
N SER A 531 -18.19 -6.55 12.85
CA SER A 531 -19.60 -6.19 12.72
C SER A 531 -19.85 -5.14 11.64
N GLN A 532 -21.03 -5.19 11.02
CA GLN A 532 -21.57 -4.12 10.18
C GLN A 532 -22.67 -3.40 10.95
N THR A 533 -22.45 -2.12 11.26
CA THR A 533 -23.37 -1.33 12.10
C THR A 533 -23.75 -0.04 11.40
N THR A 534 -25.04 0.19 11.23
CA THR A 534 -25.59 1.49 10.80
C THR A 534 -26.52 2.01 11.88
N ALA A 535 -26.16 3.13 12.48
CA ALA A 535 -26.92 3.81 13.53
C ALA A 535 -27.59 5.07 12.94
N GLY A 536 -28.89 5.21 13.17
CA GLY A 536 -29.64 6.39 12.75
C GLY A 536 -29.33 7.62 13.61
N PRO A 537 -29.87 8.80 13.27
CA PRO A 537 -29.71 10.01 14.08
C PRO A 537 -30.22 9.79 15.52
N GLY A 538 -29.43 10.21 16.51
CA GLY A 538 -29.77 10.13 17.94
C GLY A 538 -29.93 8.72 18.51
N SER A 539 -29.54 7.66 17.78
CA SER A 539 -29.70 6.29 18.27
C SER A 539 -28.58 5.89 19.23
N GLN A 540 -28.90 4.97 20.15
CA GLN A 540 -27.91 4.21 20.92
C GLN A 540 -27.85 2.79 20.36
N THR A 541 -26.70 2.38 19.84
CA THR A 541 -26.55 1.11 19.13
C THR A 541 -25.29 0.39 19.58
N THR A 542 -25.46 -0.83 20.08
CA THR A 542 -24.36 -1.75 20.40
C THR A 542 -24.52 -2.98 19.52
N ALA A 543 -23.58 -3.21 18.61
CA ALA A 543 -23.58 -4.39 17.76
C ALA A 543 -22.64 -5.46 18.35
N SER A 544 -23.14 -6.68 18.47
CA SER A 544 -22.37 -7.87 18.88
C SER A 544 -22.03 -8.73 17.65
N PRO A 545 -21.01 -9.61 17.74
CA PRO A 545 -20.71 -10.56 16.66
C PRO A 545 -21.93 -11.45 16.37
N GLY A 546 -22.26 -11.61 15.09
CA GLY A 546 -23.29 -12.54 14.61
C GLY A 546 -22.67 -13.83 14.08
#